data_AF-A0A257WBU6-F1
#
_entry.id   AF-A0A257WBU6-F1
#
_cell.length_a   1.000
_cell.length_b   1.000
_cell.length_c   1.000
_cell.angle_alpha   90.00
_cell.angle_beta   90.00
_cell.angle_gamma   90.00
#
_symmetry.space_group_name_H-M   'P 1'
#
loop_
_entity.id
_entity.type
_entity.pdbx_description
1 polymer ?
#
loop_
_entity_poly.entity_id
_entity_poly.type
_entity_poly.pdbx_seq_one_letter_code
_entity_poly.pdbx_strand_id
1 'polypeptide(L)'
;LDAVLHVFADQTHVNFFVDRAALTAANLLPKDDFFSLSFNPRPATVALQQLLEPCALDHQISADLDVVIITTRETTRRQLATRVYPLPDEPEDLMNTLVTGIVPESWVGSGGSGTIAVFEAKRLLIVRQTADVQRMIDARLAELSQ
;
A
#
# COMPACT_ATOMS: atom_id res chain seq x y z
N LEU A 1 0.56 -20.95 -7.60
CA LEU A 1 0.17 -19.85 -6.69
C LEU A 1 -1.03 -20.22 -5.82
N ASP A 2 -2.19 -20.59 -6.39
CA ASP A 2 -3.42 -20.89 -5.62
C ASP A 2 -3.21 -21.94 -4.51
N ALA A 3 -2.51 -23.05 -4.79
CA ALA A 3 -2.23 -24.09 -3.79
C ALA A 3 -1.40 -23.57 -2.60
N VAL A 4 -0.46 -22.67 -2.85
CA VAL A 4 0.36 -22.05 -1.80
C VAL A 4 -0.49 -21.11 -0.97
N LEU A 5 -1.34 -20.29 -1.60
CA LEU A 5 -2.24 -19.39 -0.89
C LEU A 5 -3.24 -20.16 -0.01
N HIS A 6 -3.65 -21.36 -0.43
CA HIS A 6 -4.48 -22.23 0.40
C HIS A 6 -3.76 -22.69 1.68
N VAL A 7 -2.48 -23.09 1.56
CA VAL A 7 -1.66 -23.42 2.75
C VAL A 7 -1.49 -22.23 3.68
N PHE A 8 -1.27 -21.03 3.12
CA PHE A 8 -1.23 -19.81 3.92
C PHE A 8 -2.57 -19.56 4.62
N ALA A 9 -3.70 -19.69 3.92
CA ALA A 9 -5.03 -19.50 4.48
C ALA A 9 -5.30 -20.44 5.65
N ASP A 10 -4.95 -21.72 5.52
CA ASP A 10 -5.11 -22.73 6.57
C ASP A 10 -4.24 -22.43 7.80
N GLN A 11 -3.04 -21.89 7.60
CA GLN A 11 -2.11 -21.60 8.70
C GLN A 11 -2.39 -20.27 9.40
N THR A 12 -2.88 -19.26 8.68
CA THR A 12 -3.10 -17.92 9.22
C THR A 12 -4.56 -17.62 9.57
N HIS A 13 -5.50 -18.48 9.12
CA HIS A 13 -6.94 -18.23 9.17
C HIS A 13 -7.37 -16.95 8.43
N VAL A 14 -6.59 -16.51 7.44
CA VAL A 14 -6.88 -15.32 6.62
C VAL A 14 -7.28 -15.75 5.22
N ASN A 15 -8.33 -15.15 4.67
CA ASN A 15 -8.75 -15.42 3.30
C ASN A 15 -7.82 -14.71 2.29
N PHE A 16 -7.48 -15.40 1.21
CA PHE A 16 -6.70 -14.83 0.11
C PHE A 16 -7.55 -14.77 -1.16
N PHE A 17 -7.52 -13.63 -1.85
CA PHE A 17 -8.19 -13.43 -3.13
C PHE A 17 -7.16 -13.02 -4.18
N VAL A 18 -7.18 -13.64 -5.35
CA VAL A 18 -6.27 -13.27 -6.46
C VAL A 18 -7.04 -12.44 -7.48
N ASP A 19 -6.57 -11.21 -7.71
CA ASP A 19 -7.11 -10.30 -8.72
C ASP A 19 -6.70 -10.74 -10.13
N ARG A 20 -7.39 -11.76 -10.65
CA ARG A 20 -7.10 -12.33 -11.98
C ARG A 20 -7.29 -11.31 -13.11
N ALA A 21 -8.14 -10.30 -12.92
CA ALA A 21 -8.36 -9.25 -13.91
C ALA A 21 -7.10 -8.39 -14.08
N ALA A 22 -6.51 -7.90 -12.97
CA ALA A 22 -5.27 -7.14 -13.01
C ALA A 22 -4.09 -7.98 -13.53
N LEU A 23 -3.98 -9.25 -13.11
CA LEU A 23 -2.93 -10.15 -13.58
C LEU A 23 -3.03 -10.40 -15.10
N THR A 24 -4.25 -10.56 -15.63
CA THR A 24 -4.47 -10.74 -17.08
C THR A 24 -4.12 -9.48 -17.85
N ALA A 25 -4.55 -8.30 -17.36
CA ALA A 25 -4.25 -7.02 -17.99
C ALA A 25 -2.73 -6.73 -18.03
N ALA A 26 -1.99 -7.15 -17.00
CA ALA A 26 -0.53 -7.03 -16.93
C ALA A 26 0.23 -8.17 -17.64
N ASN A 27 -0.46 -9.15 -18.21
CA ASN A 27 0.13 -10.36 -18.79
C ASN A 27 1.03 -11.14 -17.81
N LEU A 28 0.66 -11.13 -16.52
CA LEU A 28 1.36 -11.76 -15.40
C LEU A 28 0.65 -13.03 -14.91
N LEU A 29 -0.19 -13.64 -15.76
CA LEU A 29 -0.79 -14.93 -15.41
C LEU A 29 0.34 -15.92 -15.08
N PRO A 30 0.33 -16.53 -13.88
CA PRO A 30 1.34 -17.52 -13.55
C PRO A 30 1.25 -18.61 -14.60
N LYS A 31 2.31 -18.75 -15.40
CA LYS A 31 2.58 -20.02 -16.07
C LYS A 31 2.79 -21.06 -14.97
N ASP A 32 2.73 -22.35 -15.28
CA ASP A 32 2.85 -23.46 -14.32
C ASP A 32 4.24 -23.51 -13.61
N ASP A 33 4.64 -22.42 -12.96
CA ASP A 33 5.86 -22.23 -12.24
C ASP A 33 5.68 -22.84 -10.85
N PHE A 34 6.56 -23.79 -10.57
CA PHE A 34 6.62 -24.45 -9.27
C PHE A 34 7.20 -23.47 -8.25
N PHE A 35 6.39 -23.10 -7.27
CA PHE A 35 6.84 -22.33 -6.12
C PHE A 35 7.37 -23.30 -5.05
N SER A 36 8.67 -23.29 -4.80
CA SER A 36 9.25 -23.97 -3.64
C SER A 36 9.32 -22.99 -2.48
N LEU A 37 8.62 -23.30 -1.38
CA LEU A 37 8.63 -22.51 -0.15
C LEU A 37 9.27 -23.34 0.96
N SER A 38 10.37 -22.82 1.50
CA SER A 38 10.92 -23.31 2.76
C SER A 38 10.36 -22.49 3.91
N PHE A 39 9.66 -23.15 4.83
CA PHE A 39 9.09 -22.52 6.01
C PHE A 39 10.16 -22.42 7.10
N ASN A 40 10.77 -21.23 7.20
CA ASN A 40 11.44 -20.81 8.44
C ASN A 40 10.43 -20.02 9.30
N PRO A 41 10.55 -20.05 10.64
CA PRO A 41 9.70 -19.25 11.51
C PRO A 41 9.97 -17.76 11.26
N ARG A 42 9.08 -17.13 10.49
CA ARG A 42 9.09 -15.71 10.12
C ARG A 42 7.66 -15.21 10.05
N PRO A 43 7.42 -13.90 10.20
CA PRO A 43 6.09 -13.34 10.03
C PRO A 43 5.49 -13.72 8.68
N ALA A 44 4.21 -14.10 8.66
CA ALA A 44 3.53 -14.56 7.44
C ALA A 44 3.58 -13.50 6.31
N THR A 45 3.57 -12.22 6.67
CA THR A 45 3.72 -11.09 5.73
C THR A 45 5.05 -11.12 4.99
N VAL A 46 6.16 -11.42 5.69
CA VAL A 46 7.49 -11.53 5.07
C VAL A 46 7.56 -12.73 4.15
N ALA A 47 7.00 -13.87 4.59
CA ALA A 47 6.95 -15.08 3.76
C ALA A 47 6.12 -14.87 2.49
N LEU A 48 4.99 -14.18 2.61
CA LEU A 48 4.12 -13.81 1.50
C LEU A 48 4.83 -12.85 0.54
N GLN A 49 5.47 -11.80 1.05
CA GLN A 49 6.18 -10.84 0.21
C GLN A 49 7.28 -11.51 -0.63
N GLN A 50 8.04 -12.43 -0.04
CA GLN A 50 9.07 -13.20 -0.76
C GLN A 50 8.49 -14.16 -1.80
N LEU A 51 7.29 -14.70 -1.57
CA LEU A 51 6.58 -15.51 -2.56
C LEU A 51 6.13 -14.66 -3.76
N LEU A 52 5.68 -13.44 -3.52
CA LEU A 52 5.13 -12.56 -4.55
C LEU A 52 6.22 -11.82 -5.35
N GLU A 53 7.40 -11.66 -4.77
CA GLU A 53 8.51 -10.90 -5.36
C GLU A 53 8.92 -11.37 -6.77
N PRO A 54 9.13 -12.69 -7.02
CA PRO A 54 9.55 -13.18 -8.33
C PRO A 54 8.49 -12.97 -9.42
N CYS A 55 7.22 -12.86 -9.04
CA CYS A 55 6.10 -12.73 -9.97
C CYS A 55 5.72 -11.27 -10.27
N ALA A 56 6.48 -10.30 -9.75
CA ALA A 56 6.13 -8.88 -9.78
C ALA A 56 4.72 -8.58 -9.21
N LEU A 57 4.26 -9.43 -8.29
CA LEU A 57 3.00 -9.28 -7.58
C LEU A 57 3.23 -8.57 -6.25
N ASP A 58 2.14 -8.09 -5.67
CA ASP A 58 2.08 -7.55 -4.32
C ASP A 58 0.76 -7.94 -3.65
N HIS A 59 0.63 -7.64 -2.38
CA HIS A 59 -0.55 -7.93 -1.59
C HIS A 59 -1.14 -6.66 -0.99
N GLN A 60 -2.46 -6.67 -0.86
CA GLN A 60 -3.22 -5.63 -0.21
C GLN A 60 -4.10 -6.27 0.87
N ILE A 61 -4.06 -5.70 2.06
CA ILE A 61 -4.97 -6.07 3.14
C ILE A 61 -6.22 -5.19 3.02
N SER A 62 -7.37 -5.78 2.79
CA SER A 62 -8.66 -5.08 2.86
C SER A 62 -9.22 -5.23 4.27
N ALA A 63 -9.16 -4.16 5.06
CA ALA A 63 -9.70 -4.15 6.42
C ALA A 63 -11.22 -4.35 6.45
N ASP A 64 -11.93 -3.92 5.40
CA ASP A 64 -13.39 -4.02 5.32
C ASP A 64 -13.88 -5.44 4.98
N LEU A 65 -13.08 -6.20 4.24
CA LEU A 65 -13.45 -7.51 3.70
C LEU A 65 -12.71 -8.69 4.35
N ASP A 66 -11.84 -8.41 5.35
CA ASP A 66 -11.00 -9.39 6.05
C ASP A 66 -10.31 -10.38 5.09
N VAL A 67 -9.78 -9.83 3.99
CA VAL A 67 -9.18 -10.60 2.90
C VAL A 67 -7.88 -9.95 2.46
N VAL A 68 -6.90 -10.79 2.14
CA VAL A 68 -5.66 -10.39 1.50
C VAL A 68 -5.81 -10.56 -0.01
N ILE A 69 -5.82 -9.44 -0.72
CA ILE A 69 -5.90 -9.39 -2.18
C ILE A 69 -4.48 -9.47 -2.75
N ILE A 70 -4.20 -10.51 -3.52
CA ILE A 70 -2.99 -10.66 -4.32
C ILE A 70 -3.25 -10.03 -5.68
N THR A 71 -2.52 -8.99 -6.01
CA THR A 71 -2.66 -8.25 -7.28
C THR A 71 -1.30 -7.83 -7.81
N THR A 72 -1.27 -7.07 -8.90
CA THR A 72 -0.02 -6.58 -9.47
C THR A 72 0.55 -5.45 -8.60
N ARG A 73 1.88 -5.27 -8.63
CA ARG A 73 2.51 -4.09 -8.01
C ARG A 73 1.95 -2.77 -8.56
N GLU A 74 1.60 -2.73 -9.84
CA GLU A 74 1.01 -1.55 -10.47
C GLU A 74 -0.35 -1.20 -9.87
N THR A 75 -1.22 -2.21 -9.70
CA THR A 75 -2.53 -2.02 -9.06
C THR A 75 -2.38 -1.50 -7.63
N THR A 76 -1.49 -2.11 -6.86
CA THR A 76 -1.22 -1.71 -5.47
C THR A 76 -0.66 -0.28 -5.40
N ARG A 77 0.19 0.12 -6.35
CA ARG A 77 0.72 1.50 -6.43
C ARG A 77 -0.36 2.54 -6.73
N ARG A 78 -1.39 2.20 -7.51
CA ARG A 78 -2.50 3.12 -7.81
C ARG A 78 -3.47 3.28 -6.65
N GLN A 79 -3.39 2.40 -5.66
CA GLN A 79 -4.31 2.41 -4.55
C GLN A 79 -3.99 3.50 -3.54
N LEU A 80 -5.05 4.15 -3.08
CA LEU A 80 -4.98 5.18 -2.06
C LEU A 80 -5.08 4.55 -0.67
N ALA A 81 -4.07 4.79 0.15
CA ALA A 81 -4.02 4.39 1.55
C ALA A 81 -4.09 5.64 2.44
N THR A 82 -4.87 5.55 3.52
CA THR A 82 -4.93 6.60 4.54
C THR A 82 -3.83 6.39 5.58
N ARG A 83 -3.01 7.41 5.82
CA ARG A 83 -2.00 7.48 6.87
C ARG A 83 -2.24 8.69 7.75
N VAL A 84 -1.82 8.57 9.01
CA VAL A 84 -1.96 9.61 10.02
C VAL A 84 -0.57 9.99 10.50
N TYR A 85 -0.29 11.28 10.46
CA TYR A 85 0.98 11.88 10.83
C TYR A 85 0.79 12.84 12.02
N PRO A 86 1.74 12.94 12.95
CA PRO A 86 1.73 14.00 13.95
C PRO A 86 1.96 15.36 13.26
N LEU A 87 1.22 16.38 13.67
CA LEU A 87 1.34 17.74 13.15
C LEU A 87 2.42 18.52 13.95
N PRO A 88 3.47 19.04 13.29
CA PRO A 88 4.53 19.81 13.95
C PRO A 88 4.02 21.12 14.57
N ASP A 89 4.83 21.74 15.44
CA ASP A 89 4.49 22.95 16.22
C ASP A 89 4.30 24.22 15.41
N GLU A 90 4.87 24.31 14.21
CA GLU A 90 4.67 25.42 13.27
C GLU A 90 3.93 24.94 12.01
N PRO A 91 2.59 24.76 12.07
CA PRO A 91 1.82 24.10 11.03
C PRO A 91 1.30 25.02 9.93
N GLU A 92 1.53 26.34 10.01
CA GLU A 92 0.73 27.35 9.28
C GLU A 92 0.71 27.18 7.76
N ASP A 93 1.69 26.47 7.18
CA ASP A 93 1.70 26.19 5.75
C ASP A 93 2.08 24.75 5.39
N LEU A 94 2.10 23.81 6.35
CA LEU A 94 2.52 22.42 6.08
C LEU A 94 1.61 21.75 5.05
N MET A 95 0.29 21.92 5.19
CA MET A 95 -0.67 21.32 4.26
C MET A 95 -0.46 21.86 2.84
N ASN A 96 -0.32 23.17 2.67
CA ASN A 96 -0.08 23.78 1.37
C ASN A 96 1.29 23.38 0.81
N THR A 97 2.32 23.29 1.66
CA THR A 97 3.65 22.83 1.26
C THR A 97 3.61 21.40 0.72
N LEU A 98 2.88 20.51 1.39
CA LEU A 98 2.71 19.12 0.93
C LEU A 98 1.90 19.05 -0.38
N VAL A 99 0.78 19.78 -0.47
CA VAL A 99 -0.09 19.76 -1.65
C VAL A 99 0.60 20.36 -2.88
N THR A 100 1.35 21.45 -2.71
CA THR A 100 2.04 22.14 -3.81
C THR A 100 3.41 21.55 -4.14
N GLY A 101 4.06 20.90 -3.17
CA GLY A 101 5.40 20.33 -3.34
C GLY A 101 5.40 18.87 -3.77
N ILE A 102 4.36 18.09 -3.45
CA ILE A 102 4.32 16.65 -3.69
C ILE A 102 3.22 16.33 -4.70
N VAL A 103 3.63 16.09 -5.95
CA VAL A 103 2.78 15.67 -7.09
C VAL A 103 1.42 16.41 -7.08
N PRO A 104 1.40 17.73 -7.34
CA PRO A 104 0.22 18.58 -7.14
C PRO A 104 -1.05 18.05 -7.82
N GLU A 105 -0.91 17.50 -9.01
CA GLU A 105 -1.97 16.89 -9.81
C GLU A 105 -2.59 15.64 -9.17
N SER A 106 -1.95 15.04 -8.16
CA SER A 106 -2.45 13.86 -7.46
C SER A 106 -3.54 14.18 -6.44
N TRP A 107 -3.70 15.45 -6.06
CA TRP A 107 -4.67 15.90 -5.05
C TRP A 107 -6.02 16.27 -5.67
N VAL A 108 -7.11 16.06 -4.91
CA VAL A 108 -8.49 16.38 -5.35
C VAL A 108 -8.65 17.83 -5.81
N GLY A 109 -7.95 18.78 -5.18
CA GLY A 109 -7.97 20.19 -5.60
C GLY A 109 -7.42 20.46 -7.00
N SER A 110 -6.70 19.50 -7.59
CA SER A 110 -6.08 19.60 -8.92
C SER A 110 -6.53 18.49 -9.88
N GLY A 111 -7.62 17.78 -9.55
CA GLY A 111 -8.19 16.72 -10.39
C GLY A 111 -7.69 15.30 -10.09
N GLY A 112 -6.83 15.14 -9.08
CA GLY A 112 -6.41 13.83 -8.60
C GLY A 112 -7.39 13.21 -7.60
N SER A 113 -7.00 12.08 -7.00
CA SER A 113 -7.86 11.32 -6.06
C SER A 113 -7.37 11.36 -4.61
N GLY A 114 -6.21 11.99 -4.36
CA GLY A 114 -5.63 12.09 -3.03
C GLY A 114 -6.27 13.21 -2.19
N THR A 115 -6.40 12.96 -0.90
CA THR A 115 -6.95 13.92 0.06
C THR A 115 -6.02 14.13 1.24
N ILE A 116 -6.06 15.34 1.79
CA ILE A 116 -5.31 15.74 2.98
C ILE A 116 -6.26 16.52 3.89
N ALA A 117 -6.18 16.29 5.19
CA ALA A 117 -6.98 16.98 6.19
C ALA A 117 -6.21 17.12 7.51
N VAL A 118 -6.42 18.22 8.21
CA VAL A 118 -5.87 18.44 9.55
C VAL A 118 -6.96 18.16 10.59
N PHE A 119 -6.61 17.37 11.60
CA PHE A 119 -7.41 17.18 12.79
C PHE A 119 -6.76 17.91 13.97
N GLU A 120 -7.09 19.20 14.09
CA GLU A 120 -6.48 20.15 15.03
C GLU A 120 -6.58 19.68 16.49
N ALA A 121 -7.73 19.13 16.89
CA ALA A 121 -8.00 18.71 18.27
C ALA A 121 -6.99 17.67 18.80
N LYS A 122 -6.39 16.86 17.92
CA LYS A 122 -5.34 15.90 18.29
C LYS A 122 -3.99 16.22 17.63
N ARG A 123 -3.88 17.35 16.93
CA ARG A 123 -2.69 17.72 16.15
C ARG A 123 -2.24 16.59 15.22
N LEU A 124 -3.17 16.10 14.40
CA LEU A 124 -2.90 15.04 13.42
C LEU A 124 -3.13 15.54 12.00
N LEU A 125 -2.28 15.11 11.08
CA LEU A 125 -2.45 15.26 9.65
C LEU A 125 -2.89 13.91 9.07
N ILE A 126 -4.05 13.87 8.43
CA ILE A 126 -4.63 12.68 7.83
C ILE A 126 -4.47 12.80 6.31
N VAL A 127 -3.74 11.88 5.72
CA VAL A 127 -3.43 11.87 4.28
C VAL A 127 -3.90 10.58 3.66
N ARG A 128 -4.72 10.66 2.61
CA ARG A 128 -5.09 9.52 1.77
C ARG A 128 -4.46 9.69 0.38
N GLN A 129 -3.44 8.89 0.10
CA GLN A 129 -2.61 8.98 -1.10
C GLN A 129 -2.04 7.62 -1.52
N THR A 130 -1.46 7.57 -2.72
CA THR A 130 -0.79 6.36 -3.22
C THR A 130 0.46 6.03 -2.43
N ALA A 131 0.90 4.76 -2.44
CA ALA A 131 2.10 4.34 -1.72
C ALA A 131 3.36 5.12 -2.15
N ASP A 132 3.45 5.53 -3.42
CA ASP A 132 4.55 6.35 -3.93
C ASP A 132 4.52 7.76 -3.33
N VAL A 133 3.36 8.41 -3.34
CA VAL A 133 3.18 9.75 -2.77
C VAL A 133 3.36 9.73 -1.25
N GLN A 134 2.87 8.70 -0.55
CA GLN A 134 3.07 8.54 0.89
C GLN A 134 4.56 8.46 1.25
N ARG A 135 5.39 7.78 0.45
CA ARG A 135 6.85 7.78 0.64
C ARG A 135 7.49 9.15 0.48
N MET A 136 7.00 9.96 -0.45
CA MET A 136 7.46 11.35 -0.62
C MET A 136 7.08 12.22 0.58
N ILE A 137 5.87 12.01 1.13
CA ILE A 137 5.40 12.69 2.34
C ILE A 137 6.25 12.28 3.55
N ASP A 138 6.51 10.98 3.74
CA ASP A 138 7.38 10.48 4.81
C ASP A 138 8.77 11.16 4.73
N ALA A 139 9.37 11.20 3.54
CA ALA A 139 10.66 11.85 3.32
C ALA A 139 10.61 13.36 3.63
N ARG A 140 9.58 14.07 3.16
CA ARG A 140 9.44 15.51 3.37
C ARG A 140 9.20 15.85 4.85
N LEU A 141 8.42 15.04 5.56
CA LEU A 141 8.19 15.23 6.99
C LEU A 141 9.47 14.93 7.80
N ALA A 142 10.26 13.94 7.38
CA ALA A 142 11.55 13.67 8.02
C ALA A 142 12.52 14.86 7.88
N GLU A 143 12.60 15.49 6.70
CA GLU A 143 13.40 16.70 6.47
C GLU A 143 12.99 17.87 7.38
N LEU A 144 11.70 18.05 7.62
CA LEU A 144 11.16 19.13 8.47
C LEU A 144 11.34 18.88 9.97
N SER A 145 11.73 17.65 10.35
CA SER A 145 11.94 17.26 11.75
C SER A 145 13.41 17.31 12.20
N GLN A 146 14.33 17.74 11.31
CA GLN A 146 15.75 17.97 11.61
C GLN A 146 16.04 19.42 11.99
#